data_AF-A0A6N8ZQZ3-F1
#
_entry.id   AF-A0A6N8ZQZ3-F1
#
_cell.length_a   1.000
_cell.length_b   1.000
_cell.length_c   1.000
_cell.angle_alpha   90.00
_cell.angle_beta   90.00
_cell.angle_gamma   90.00
#
_symmetry.space_group_name_H-M   'P 1'
#
loop_
_entity.id
_entity.type
_entity.pdbx_description
1 polymer ?
#
loop_
_entity_poly.entity_id
_entity_poly.type
_entity_poly.pdbx_seq_one_letter_code
_entity_poly.pdbx_strand_id
1 'polypeptide(L)'
;KETLLSEHYSPVEGLWDENPLAPKIATIAAGSFKHKQPPEIRGTGYVVDTLEAVLWAFFHTDDFREGALKVVNLGQDADTTGAIFGQIAGAHYGVESIPTQWRQRLTMSAEIVAIADSLCERVSGAD
;
A
#
# COMPACT_ATOMS: atom_id res chain seq x y z
N LYS A 1 -1.65 -4.77 10.91
CA LYS A 1 -2.50 -3.80 10.16
C LYS A 1 -2.97 -2.67 11.04
N GLU A 2 -3.65 -2.94 12.16
CA GLU A 2 -4.18 -1.93 13.08
C GLU A 2 -3.12 -0.90 13.52
N THR A 3 -1.94 -1.34 13.98
CA THR A 3 -0.82 -0.45 14.34
C THR A 3 -0.35 0.41 13.17
N LEU A 4 -0.15 -0.18 11.98
CA LEU A 4 0.31 0.55 10.79
C LEU A 4 -0.68 1.62 10.33
N LEU A 5 -1.96 1.45 10.66
CA LEU A 5 -3.04 2.35 10.30
C LEU A 5 -3.52 3.17 11.51
N SER A 6 -2.78 3.17 12.62
CA SER A 6 -3.08 4.03 13.76
C SER A 6 -2.85 5.49 13.37
N GLU A 7 -3.51 6.39 14.09
CA GLU A 7 -3.31 7.82 13.89
C GLU A 7 -1.83 8.19 14.06
N HIS A 8 -1.29 8.92 13.08
CA HIS A 8 0.09 9.40 13.05
C HIS A 8 1.15 8.33 13.34
N TYR A 9 0.92 7.08 12.90
CA TYR A 9 1.90 6.00 13.06
C TYR A 9 3.30 6.45 12.62
N SER A 10 4.29 6.19 13.48
CA SER A 10 5.71 6.36 13.17
C SER A 10 6.48 5.19 13.76
N PRO A 11 7.37 4.54 13.00
CA PRO A 11 8.30 3.55 13.55
C PRO A 11 9.43 4.21 14.37
N VAL A 12 9.62 5.52 14.24
CA VAL A 12 10.62 6.31 14.98
C VAL A 12 9.91 7.31 15.88
N GLU A 13 10.13 7.20 17.17
CA GLU A 13 9.53 8.09 18.18
C GLU A 13 9.92 9.55 17.92
N GLY A 14 8.96 10.48 18.04
CA GLY A 14 9.19 11.92 17.86
C GLY A 14 9.42 12.41 16.42
N LEU A 15 9.46 11.52 15.42
CA LEU A 15 9.82 11.88 14.04
C LEU A 15 8.94 13.01 13.46
N TRP A 16 7.63 12.99 13.72
CA TRP A 16 6.69 13.99 13.21
C TRP A 16 6.72 15.31 13.99
N ASP A 17 7.26 15.32 15.21
CA ASP A 17 7.48 16.56 15.96
C ASP A 17 8.72 17.31 15.43
N GLU A 18 9.79 16.55 15.15
CA GLU A 18 11.03 17.09 14.57
C GLU A 18 10.89 17.46 13.09
N ASN A 19 10.11 16.66 12.34
CA ASN A 19 9.87 16.82 10.90
C ASN A 19 8.37 16.79 10.60
N PRO A 20 7.65 17.91 10.82
CA PRO A 20 6.21 17.96 10.64
C PRO A 20 5.76 17.56 9.24
N LEU A 21 4.70 16.75 9.19
CA LEU A 21 4.08 16.32 7.93
C LEU A 21 3.50 17.51 7.18
N ALA A 22 3.59 17.49 5.85
CA ALA A 22 2.85 18.43 5.01
C ALA A 22 1.34 18.31 5.33
N PRO A 23 0.57 19.43 5.37
CA PRO A 23 -0.81 19.42 5.88
C PRO A 23 -1.72 18.36 5.26
N LYS A 24 -1.60 18.12 3.94
CA LYS A 24 -2.39 17.08 3.27
C LYS A 24 -2.04 15.67 3.70
N ILE A 25 -0.76 15.40 4.00
CA ILE A 25 -0.29 14.10 4.50
C ILE A 25 -0.72 13.94 5.97
N ALA A 26 -0.66 14.99 6.77
CA ALA A 26 -1.18 14.98 8.14
C ALA A 26 -2.67 14.59 8.19
N THR A 27 -3.50 15.10 7.27
CA THR A 27 -4.90 14.68 7.15
C THR A 27 -5.05 13.18 6.89
N ILE A 28 -4.21 12.61 6.03
CA ILE A 28 -4.21 11.17 5.75
C ILE A 28 -3.73 10.39 6.98
N ALA A 29 -2.64 10.82 7.61
CA ALA A 29 -2.09 10.21 8.82
C ALA A 29 -3.06 10.28 10.02
N ALA A 30 -3.92 11.30 10.06
CA ALA A 30 -5.02 11.43 11.00
C ALA A 30 -6.18 10.44 10.73
N GLY A 31 -6.15 9.71 9.61
CA GLY A 31 -7.10 8.63 9.31
C GLY A 31 -8.25 9.03 8.39
N SER A 32 -8.12 10.09 7.57
CA SER A 32 -9.17 10.47 6.60
C SER A 32 -9.62 9.31 5.71
N PHE A 33 -8.70 8.43 5.32
CA PHE A 33 -8.95 7.22 4.53
C PHE A 33 -9.86 6.19 5.21
N LYS A 34 -10.11 6.30 6.52
CA LYS A 34 -11.02 5.41 7.28
C LYS A 34 -12.49 5.83 7.16
N HIS A 35 -12.74 7.09 6.80
CA HIS A 35 -14.08 7.68 6.87
C HIS A 35 -14.56 8.20 5.52
N LYS A 36 -13.66 8.67 4.66
CA LYS A 36 -14.00 9.06 3.29
C LYS A 36 -14.39 7.85 2.44
N GLN A 37 -15.26 8.09 1.47
CA GLN A 37 -15.64 7.13 0.43
C GLN A 37 -15.56 7.80 -0.95
N PRO A 38 -15.51 7.04 -2.06
CA PRO A 38 -15.70 7.62 -3.39
C PRO A 38 -17.02 8.41 -3.48
N PRO A 39 -17.04 9.59 -4.12
CA PRO A 39 -16.00 10.16 -4.99
C PRO A 39 -14.93 11.01 -4.26
N GLU A 40 -14.95 11.13 -2.93
CA GLU A 40 -13.95 11.89 -2.19
C GLU A 40 -12.58 11.19 -2.18
N ILE A 41 -12.58 9.86 -2.13
CA ILE A 41 -11.40 9.03 -2.40
C ILE A 41 -11.20 8.96 -3.91
N ARG A 42 -9.98 9.30 -4.35
CA ARG A 42 -9.65 9.41 -5.77
C ARG A 42 -8.32 8.72 -6.07
N GLY A 43 -8.30 7.85 -7.08
CA GLY A 43 -7.07 7.24 -7.59
C GLY A 43 -6.43 8.07 -8.69
N THR A 44 -6.16 9.37 -8.46
CA THR A 44 -5.49 10.21 -9.47
C THR A 44 -3.97 9.95 -9.47
N GLY A 45 -3.26 10.48 -10.46
CA GLY A 45 -1.78 10.50 -10.47
C GLY A 45 -1.14 11.53 -9.53
N TYR A 46 -1.93 12.21 -8.70
CA TYR A 46 -1.38 13.05 -7.64
C TYR A 46 -1.07 12.20 -6.42
N VAL A 47 0.21 12.17 -6.03
CA VAL A 47 0.75 11.29 -4.97
C VAL A 47 -0.04 11.29 -3.65
N VAL A 48 -0.62 12.43 -3.25
CA VAL A 48 -1.43 12.53 -2.04
C VAL A 48 -2.74 11.76 -2.18
N ASP A 49 -3.43 11.93 -3.31
CA ASP A 49 -4.68 11.22 -3.60
C ASP A 49 -4.41 9.72 -3.72
N THR A 50 -3.32 9.35 -4.42
CA THR A 50 -2.86 7.96 -4.55
C THR A 50 -2.63 7.31 -3.19
N LEU A 51 -1.91 7.98 -2.28
CA LEU A 51 -1.65 7.47 -0.94
C LEU A 51 -2.94 7.29 -0.14
N GLU A 52 -3.86 8.27 -0.19
CA GLU A 52 -5.15 8.18 0.50
C GLU A 52 -6.01 7.03 -0.04
N ALA A 53 -6.04 6.83 -1.37
CA ALA A 53 -6.78 5.76 -2.03
C ALA A 53 -6.24 4.37 -1.69
N VAL A 54 -4.92 4.20 -1.67
CA VAL A 54 -4.29 2.92 -1.31
C VAL A 54 -4.57 2.57 0.15
N LEU A 55 -4.41 3.54 1.07
CA LEU A 55 -4.71 3.31 2.50
C LEU A 55 -6.21 3.07 2.73
N TRP A 56 -7.09 3.73 1.97
CA TRP A 56 -8.54 3.49 2.01
C TRP A 56 -8.86 2.05 1.61
N ALA A 57 -8.33 1.57 0.49
CA ALA A 57 -8.56 0.20 0.04
C ALA A 57 -7.99 -0.79 1.05
N PHE A 58 -6.75 -0.57 1.51
CA PHE A 58 -6.10 -1.45 2.47
C PHE A 58 -6.86 -1.50 3.80
N PHE A 59 -7.30 -0.38 4.35
CA PHE A 59 -8.09 -0.35 5.58
C PHE A 59 -9.42 -1.12 5.45
N HIS A 60 -10.12 -0.95 4.33
CA HIS A 60 -11.48 -1.47 4.14
C HIS A 60 -11.59 -2.87 3.50
N THR A 61 -10.52 -3.66 3.48
CA THR A 61 -10.51 -5.05 2.98
C THR A 61 -9.52 -5.91 3.75
N ASP A 62 -9.82 -7.17 3.97
CA ASP A 62 -9.01 -8.06 4.81
C ASP A 62 -8.14 -9.05 4.04
N ASP A 63 -8.18 -9.00 2.71
CA ASP A 63 -7.31 -9.79 1.86
C ASP A 63 -6.78 -9.00 0.64
N PHE A 64 -5.74 -9.55 0.02
CA PHE A 64 -5.06 -8.95 -1.13
C PHE A 64 -6.00 -8.76 -2.32
N ARG A 65 -6.84 -9.76 -2.61
CA ARG A 65 -7.69 -9.77 -3.80
C ARG A 65 -8.74 -8.68 -3.72
N GLU A 66 -9.48 -8.63 -2.61
CA GLU A 66 -10.52 -7.65 -2.39
C GLU A 66 -9.95 -6.24 -2.43
N GLY A 67 -8.84 -5.98 -1.74
CA GLY A 67 -8.24 -4.64 -1.73
C GLY A 67 -7.65 -4.22 -3.06
N ALA A 68 -7.00 -5.14 -3.80
CA ALA A 68 -6.47 -4.86 -5.12
C ALA A 68 -7.61 -4.53 -6.10
N LEU A 69 -8.70 -5.31 -6.09
CA LEU A 69 -9.87 -4.99 -6.90
C LEU A 69 -10.52 -3.67 -6.47
N LYS A 70 -10.59 -3.40 -5.17
CA LYS A 70 -11.20 -2.18 -4.62
C LYS A 70 -10.48 -0.92 -5.07
N VAL A 71 -9.14 -0.91 -5.03
CA VAL A 71 -8.37 0.27 -5.42
C VAL A 71 -8.38 0.49 -6.95
N VAL A 72 -8.22 -0.56 -7.76
CA VAL A 72 -8.17 -0.39 -9.23
C VAL A 72 -9.52 0.00 -9.81
N ASN A 73 -10.63 -0.39 -9.16
CA ASN A 73 -11.98 0.03 -9.56
C ASN A 73 -12.30 1.50 -9.23
N LEU A 74 -11.41 2.25 -8.57
CA LEU A 74 -11.49 3.72 -8.54
C LEU A 74 -11.25 4.33 -9.92
N GLY A 75 -10.64 3.58 -10.84
CA GLY A 75 -10.27 4.02 -12.18
C GLY A 75 -9.18 5.08 -12.16
N GLN A 76 -9.20 5.97 -13.16
CA GLN A 76 -8.22 7.04 -13.32
C GLN A 76 -6.80 6.48 -13.47
N ASP A 77 -5.95 6.61 -12.46
CA ASP A 77 -4.58 6.08 -12.41
C ASP A 77 -4.55 4.72 -11.69
N ALA A 78 -5.29 3.77 -12.26
CA ALA A 78 -5.55 2.46 -11.67
C ALA A 78 -4.28 1.58 -11.63
N ASP A 79 -3.37 1.76 -12.58
CA ASP A 79 -2.08 1.06 -12.62
C ASP A 79 -1.15 1.53 -11.52
N THR A 80 -1.00 2.84 -11.30
CA THR A 80 -0.17 3.38 -10.21
C THR A 80 -0.72 3.02 -8.85
N THR A 81 -2.03 3.23 -8.62
CA THR A 81 -2.68 2.88 -7.35
C THR A 81 -2.66 1.38 -7.08
N GLY A 82 -2.91 0.55 -8.09
CA GLY A 82 -2.82 -0.91 -8.00
C GLY A 82 -1.40 -1.39 -7.68
N ALA A 83 -0.37 -0.79 -8.28
CA ALA A 83 1.03 -1.13 -8.03
C ALA A 83 1.47 -0.78 -6.61
N ILE A 84 1.09 0.39 -6.10
CA ILE A 84 1.42 0.82 -4.73
C ILE A 84 0.63 0.00 -3.70
N PHE A 85 -0.66 -0.26 -3.95
CA PHE A 85 -1.43 -1.19 -3.12
C PHE A 85 -0.79 -2.57 -3.07
N GLY A 86 -0.36 -3.10 -4.23
CA GLY A 86 0.29 -4.41 -4.33
C GLY A 86 1.55 -4.51 -3.46
N GLN A 87 2.34 -3.44 -3.36
CA GLN A 87 3.52 -3.40 -2.47
C GLN A 87 3.11 -3.49 -0.99
N ILE A 88 2.16 -2.66 -0.55
CA ILE A 88 1.74 -2.62 0.86
C ILE A 88 1.02 -3.91 1.27
N ALA A 89 0.03 -4.32 0.48
CA ALA A 89 -0.75 -5.51 0.75
C ALA A 89 0.09 -6.79 0.58
N GLY A 90 0.99 -6.84 -0.40
CA GLY A 90 1.90 -7.97 -0.60
C GLY A 90 2.89 -8.14 0.55
N ALA A 91 3.46 -7.06 1.07
CA ALA A 91 4.31 -7.09 2.25
C ALA A 91 3.53 -7.50 3.51
N HIS A 92 2.26 -7.13 3.63
CA HIS A 92 1.45 -7.44 4.80
C HIS A 92 0.87 -8.87 4.79
N TYR A 93 0.25 -9.28 3.69
CA TYR A 93 -0.46 -10.55 3.57
C TYR A 93 0.43 -11.69 3.02
N GLY A 94 1.60 -11.37 2.46
CA GLY A 94 2.54 -12.32 1.88
C GLY A 94 2.16 -12.78 0.47
N VAL A 95 3.14 -13.29 -0.27
CA VAL A 95 2.99 -13.70 -1.68
C VAL A 95 1.91 -14.77 -1.90
N GLU A 96 1.70 -15.66 -0.94
CA GLU A 96 0.71 -16.72 -1.02
C GLU A 96 -0.74 -16.22 -0.90
N SER A 97 -0.94 -14.99 -0.40
CA SER A 97 -2.26 -14.34 -0.41
C SER A 97 -2.68 -13.83 -1.79
N ILE A 98 -1.73 -13.65 -2.71
CA ILE A 98 -2.00 -13.20 -4.08
C ILE A 98 -2.64 -14.36 -4.84
N PRO A 99 -3.82 -14.18 -5.47
CA PRO A 99 -4.48 -15.24 -6.22
C PRO A 99 -3.53 -15.95 -7.18
N THR A 100 -3.43 -17.27 -7.08
CA THR A 100 -2.51 -18.08 -7.89
C THR A 100 -2.69 -17.84 -9.38
N GLN A 101 -3.94 -17.70 -9.84
CA GLN A 101 -4.28 -17.37 -11.23
C GLN A 101 -3.74 -16.01 -11.70
N TRP A 102 -3.46 -15.07 -10.79
CA TRP A 102 -2.82 -13.79 -11.11
C TRP A 102 -1.31 -13.96 -11.18
N ARG A 103 -0.70 -14.62 -10.18
CA ARG A 103 0.74 -14.93 -10.17
C ARG A 103 1.18 -15.70 -11.42
N GLN A 104 0.40 -16.71 -11.83
CA GLN A 104 0.69 -17.53 -13.02
C GLN A 104 0.59 -16.77 -14.35
N ARG A 105 -0.08 -15.61 -14.37
CA ARG A 105 -0.21 -14.76 -15.57
C ARG A 105 0.78 -13.60 -15.59
N LEU A 106 1.52 -13.39 -14.51
CA LEU A 106 2.46 -12.29 -14.40
C LEU A 106 3.69 -12.57 -15.27
N THR A 107 3.92 -11.69 -16.24
CA THR A 107 5.14 -11.70 -17.05
C THR A 107 6.36 -11.57 -16.16
N MET A 108 7.38 -12.38 -16.42
CA MET A 108 8.64 -12.40 -15.66
C MET A 108 8.47 -12.70 -14.16
N SER A 109 7.44 -13.46 -13.77
CA SER A 109 7.19 -13.77 -12.36
C SER A 109 8.38 -14.46 -11.68
N ALA A 110 9.12 -15.32 -12.38
CA ALA A 110 10.26 -16.03 -11.81
C ALA A 110 11.42 -15.07 -11.52
N GLU A 111 11.68 -14.15 -12.44
CA GLU A 111 12.72 -13.14 -12.32
C GLU A 111 12.41 -12.13 -11.21
N ILE A 112 11.16 -11.69 -11.10
CA ILE A 112 10.71 -10.77 -10.03
C ILE A 112 10.91 -11.41 -8.66
N VAL A 113 10.52 -12.69 -8.49
CA VAL A 113 10.72 -13.44 -7.25
C VAL A 113 12.21 -13.58 -6.92
N ALA A 114 13.04 -13.98 -7.90
CA ALA A 114 14.47 -14.12 -7.69
C ALA A 114 15.15 -12.80 -7.26
N ILE A 115 14.72 -11.66 -7.81
CA ILE A 115 15.21 -10.34 -7.39
C ILE A 115 14.77 -10.03 -5.96
N ALA A 116 13.51 -10.27 -5.61
CA ALA A 116 13.00 -10.04 -4.26
C ALA A 116 13.76 -10.88 -3.21
N ASP A 117 13.98 -12.16 -3.50
CA ASP A 117 14.73 -13.07 -2.63
C ASP A 117 16.18 -12.60 -2.45
N SER A 118 16.87 -12.24 -3.55
CA SER A 118 18.25 -11.75 -3.48
C SER A 118 18.38 -10.45 -2.67
N LEU A 119 17.41 -9.54 -2.76
CA LEU A 119 17.37 -8.34 -1.94
C LEU A 119 17.17 -8.66 -0.46
N CYS A 120 16.28 -9.59 -0.14
CA CYS A 120 16.02 -10.03 1.23
C CYS A 120 17.25 -10.69 1.87
N GLU A 121 17.94 -11.55 1.13
CA GLU A 121 19.17 -12.21 1.57
C GLU A 121 20.30 -11.20 1.86
N ARG A 122 20.45 -10.16 1.03
CA ARG A 122 21.47 -9.11 1.24
C ARG A 122 21.26 -8.30 2.50
N VAL A 123 20.00 -8.08 2.89
CA VAL A 123 19.66 -7.39 4.14
C VAL A 123 19.84 -8.32 5.33
N SER A 124 19.56 -9.61 5.17
CA SER A 124 19.62 -10.61 6.25
C SER A 124 21.04 -11.15 6.50
N GLY A 125 21.94 -11.08 5.52
CA GLY A 125 23.34 -11.50 5.63
C GLY A 125 24.31 -10.38 6.00
N ALA A 126 23.81 -9.18 6.30
CA ALA A 126 24.59 -8.07 6.81
C ALA A 126 24.59 -8.07 8.35
N ASP A 127 25.11 -9.15 8.93
CA ASP A 127 25.51 -9.25 10.35
C ASP A 127 27.04 -9.21 10.46
#